data_AF-A0A919CLI3-F1
#
_entry.id   AF-A0A919CLI3-F1
#
_cell.length_a   1.000
_cell.length_b   1.000
_cell.length_c   1.000
_cell.angle_alpha   90.00
_cell.angle_beta   90.00
_cell.angle_gamma   90.00
#
_symmetry.space_group_name_H-M   'P 1'
#
loop_
_entity.id
_entity.type
_entity.pdbx_description
1 polymer ?
#
loop_
_entity_poly.entity_id
_entity_poly.type
_entity_poly.pdbx_seq_one_letter_code
_entity_poly.pdbx_strand_id
1 'polypeptide(L)'
;MNLDPPPPAGLLRHELTPGQIEAVLEQVFTRGVRCGLLDHPPSGFPARAGEPQWLLAELGDGRVTGACPHERWRLSDLGAAASSASVPGPGDRWRILEVLVFTPHAQIRLGEGGEHGWLSADAPEPLPAPLRPRDRAFLLRGHNGPEYRRPVRSAPGHRDPDHGPQEPPPLTLASEPDGTRAVLPLDPVDTSGTTRPLDDGSTLARTVGMWLTVREYWAEDPATGAVGVAFHRLTGLHTGPDPAGPGPDPGTGDPVEEV
;
A
#
# COMPACT_ATOMS: atom_id res chain seq x y z
N MET A 1 12.37 17.00 -29.42
CA MET A 1 11.40 15.89 -29.42
C MET A 1 11.05 15.63 -27.98
N ASN A 2 9.79 15.86 -27.57
CA ASN A 2 9.30 15.31 -26.31
C ASN A 2 9.14 13.80 -26.54
N LEU A 3 10.06 13.01 -26.00
CA LEU A 3 9.89 11.56 -25.94
C LEU A 3 9.08 11.31 -24.68
N ASP A 4 7.78 11.14 -24.86
CA ASP A 4 6.96 10.58 -23.77
C ASP A 4 7.58 9.23 -23.38
N PRO A 5 7.71 8.94 -22.08
CA PRO A 5 8.27 7.68 -21.63
C PRO A 5 7.43 6.52 -22.18
N PRO A 6 8.06 5.40 -22.56
CA PRO A 6 7.33 4.26 -23.10
C PRO A 6 6.31 3.73 -22.07
N PRO A 7 5.13 3.27 -22.53
CA PRO A 7 4.10 2.79 -21.62
C PRO A 7 4.55 1.52 -20.90
N PRO A 8 4.16 1.33 -19.63
CA PRO A 8 4.46 0.12 -18.88
C PRO A 8 3.77 -1.10 -19.53
N ALA A 9 4.52 -2.18 -19.71
CA ALA A 9 3.98 -3.46 -20.15
C ALA A 9 3.23 -4.15 -19.01
N GLY A 10 2.11 -4.81 -19.34
CA GLY A 10 1.37 -5.63 -18.37
C GLY A 10 0.46 -4.85 -17.43
N LEU A 11 0.22 -3.58 -17.71
CA LEU A 11 -0.62 -2.69 -16.89
C LEU A 11 -1.88 -2.29 -17.66
N LEU A 12 -3.05 -2.55 -17.10
CA LEU A 12 -4.28 -1.89 -17.50
C LEU A 12 -4.41 -0.58 -16.73
N ARG A 13 -4.78 0.49 -17.44
CA ARG A 13 -5.08 1.79 -16.83
C ARG A 13 -6.40 2.33 -17.36
N HIS A 14 -7.27 2.74 -16.45
CA HIS A 14 -8.55 3.36 -16.76
C HIS A 14 -8.63 4.70 -16.06
N GLU A 15 -8.76 5.77 -16.82
CA GLU A 15 -9.01 7.11 -16.29
C GLU A 15 -10.39 7.15 -15.63
N LEU A 16 -10.45 7.68 -14.42
CA LEU A 16 -11.70 7.79 -13.68
C LEU A 16 -12.48 9.01 -14.14
N THR A 17 -13.77 8.80 -14.35
CA THR A 17 -14.73 9.90 -14.51
C THR A 17 -14.87 10.69 -13.20
N PRO A 18 -15.29 11.96 -13.26
CA PRO A 18 -15.56 12.75 -12.05
C PRO A 18 -16.51 12.02 -11.08
N GLY A 19 -17.58 11.40 -11.59
CA GLY A 19 -18.52 10.65 -10.75
C GLY A 19 -17.92 9.42 -10.06
N GLN A 20 -16.93 8.77 -10.65
CA GLN A 20 -16.21 7.68 -9.98
C GLN A 20 -15.28 8.22 -8.89
N ILE A 21 -14.61 9.35 -9.12
CA ILE A 21 -13.77 9.99 -8.11
C ILE A 21 -14.60 10.40 -6.90
N GLU A 22 -15.74 11.05 -7.15
CA GLU A 22 -16.75 11.38 -6.13
C GLU A 22 -17.14 10.17 -5.28
N ALA A 23 -17.50 9.07 -5.94
CA ALA A 23 -17.91 7.86 -5.27
C ALA A 23 -16.81 7.26 -4.39
N VAL A 24 -15.55 7.28 -4.85
CA VAL A 24 -14.40 6.80 -4.06
C VAL A 24 -14.23 7.65 -2.80
N LEU A 25 -14.20 8.98 -2.95
CA LEU A 25 -14.02 9.91 -1.82
C LEU A 25 -15.19 9.81 -0.83
N GLU A 26 -16.42 9.73 -1.32
CA GLU A 26 -17.62 9.57 -0.49
C GLU A 26 -17.59 8.24 0.29
N GLN A 27 -17.31 7.13 -0.39
CA GLN A 27 -17.29 5.80 0.24
C GLN A 27 -16.21 5.72 1.32
N VAL A 28 -14.99 6.13 1.00
CA VAL A 28 -13.83 5.98 1.90
C VAL A 28 -13.87 7.00 3.04
N PHE A 29 -14.00 8.30 2.75
CA PHE A 29 -13.82 9.36 3.75
C PHE A 29 -15.11 9.82 4.42
N THR A 30 -16.25 9.76 3.73
CA THR A 30 -17.53 10.26 4.29
C THR A 30 -18.34 9.14 4.92
N ARG A 31 -18.53 8.04 4.20
CA ARG A 31 -19.38 6.92 4.63
C ARG A 31 -18.62 5.86 5.41
N GLY A 32 -17.28 5.81 5.27
CA GLY A 32 -16.44 4.79 5.89
C GLY A 32 -16.80 3.37 5.46
N VAL A 33 -17.26 3.21 4.22
CA VAL A 33 -17.63 1.92 3.61
C VAL A 33 -16.64 1.50 2.54
N ARG A 34 -16.54 0.19 2.33
CA ARG A 34 -15.70 -0.42 1.30
C ARG A 34 -15.83 0.29 -0.06
N CYS A 35 -14.71 0.46 -0.75
CA CYS A 35 -14.69 1.08 -2.06
C CYS A 35 -15.23 0.09 -3.10
N GLY A 36 -16.46 0.33 -3.58
CA GLY A 36 -17.14 -0.57 -4.51
C GLY A 36 -16.49 -0.60 -5.90
N LEU A 37 -15.76 0.46 -6.29
CA LEU A 37 -15.08 0.51 -7.58
C LEU A 37 -13.93 -0.51 -7.69
N LEU A 38 -13.29 -0.88 -6.57
CA LEU A 38 -12.28 -1.94 -6.55
C LEU A 38 -12.90 -3.34 -6.62
N ASP A 39 -14.09 -3.52 -6.06
CA ASP A 39 -14.79 -4.81 -6.13
C ASP A 39 -15.47 -5.04 -7.49
N HIS A 40 -15.98 -3.96 -8.08
CA HIS A 40 -16.78 -3.98 -9.29
C HIS A 40 -16.18 -2.99 -10.29
N PRO A 41 -14.98 -3.28 -10.82
CA PRO A 41 -14.30 -2.39 -11.73
C PRO A 41 -15.02 -2.33 -13.09
N PRO A 42 -14.70 -1.33 -13.93
CA PRO A 42 -15.24 -1.23 -15.28
C PRO A 42 -14.95 -2.46 -16.14
N SER A 43 -15.73 -2.64 -17.22
CA SER A 43 -15.53 -3.75 -18.16
C SER A 43 -14.09 -3.80 -18.68
N GLY A 44 -13.53 -5.02 -18.75
CA GLY A 44 -12.13 -5.24 -19.17
C GLY A 44 -11.12 -5.27 -18.01
N PHE A 45 -11.54 -4.95 -16.77
CA PHE A 45 -10.70 -5.09 -15.59
C PHE A 45 -11.03 -6.37 -14.81
N PRO A 46 -10.02 -7.02 -14.21
CA PRO A 46 -10.24 -8.20 -13.37
C PRO A 46 -11.02 -7.80 -12.10
N ALA A 47 -12.19 -8.40 -11.89
CA ALA A 47 -12.98 -8.23 -10.68
C ALA A 47 -12.58 -9.28 -9.63
N ARG A 48 -12.23 -8.83 -8.42
CA ARG A 48 -11.98 -9.68 -7.25
C ARG A 48 -12.59 -9.05 -6.01
N ALA A 49 -13.85 -9.39 -5.76
CA ALA A 49 -14.58 -8.89 -4.60
C ALA A 49 -14.12 -9.57 -3.31
N GLY A 50 -14.18 -8.85 -2.19
CA GLY A 50 -13.94 -9.38 -0.85
C GLY A 50 -12.47 -9.45 -0.42
N GLU A 51 -11.52 -9.07 -1.27
CA GLU A 51 -10.11 -8.91 -0.89
C GLU A 51 -9.93 -7.74 0.11
N PRO A 52 -8.93 -7.77 1.00
CA PRO A 52 -8.66 -6.61 1.85
C PRO A 52 -8.33 -5.37 1.00
N GLN A 53 -8.85 -4.22 1.43
CA GLN A 53 -8.51 -2.92 0.86
C GLN A 53 -7.65 -2.14 1.86
N TRP A 54 -6.74 -1.33 1.34
CA TRP A 54 -5.90 -0.42 2.11
C TRP A 54 -5.94 0.98 1.55
N LEU A 55 -5.68 1.95 2.42
CA LEU A 55 -5.67 3.37 2.13
C LEU A 55 -4.33 3.95 2.56
N LEU A 56 -3.71 4.72 1.66
CA LEU A 56 -2.69 5.72 1.98
C LEU A 56 -3.12 7.04 1.35
N ALA A 57 -3.36 8.06 2.17
CA ALA A 57 -3.74 9.39 1.71
C ALA A 57 -2.77 10.43 2.27
N GLU A 58 -2.16 11.18 1.36
CA GLU A 58 -1.32 12.33 1.66
C GLU A 58 -2.16 13.60 1.53
N LEU A 59 -2.21 14.37 2.61
CA LEU A 59 -2.90 15.64 2.71
C LEU A 59 -1.88 16.75 3.00
N GLY A 60 -2.23 17.99 2.67
CA GLY A 60 -1.37 19.16 2.93
C GLY A 60 -1.01 19.38 4.40
N ASP A 61 -1.77 18.80 5.33
CA ASP A 61 -1.60 18.90 6.77
C ASP A 61 -1.27 17.56 7.46
N GLY A 62 -1.01 16.49 6.69
CA GLY A 62 -0.57 15.21 7.23
C GLY A 62 -1.06 14.02 6.43
N ARG A 63 -1.25 12.88 7.09
CA ARG A 63 -1.58 11.61 6.45
C ARG A 63 -2.78 10.94 7.10
N VAL A 64 -3.54 10.23 6.28
CA VAL A 64 -4.55 9.27 6.72
C VAL A 64 -4.23 7.92 6.10
N THR A 65 -4.19 6.88 6.93
CA THR A 65 -4.07 5.50 6.47
C THR A 65 -5.28 4.70 6.93
N GLY A 66 -5.47 3.53 6.35
CA GLY A 66 -6.55 2.67 6.80
C GLY A 66 -6.54 1.30 6.15
N ALA A 67 -7.37 0.42 6.73
CA ALA A 67 -7.69 -0.87 6.15
C ALA A 67 -9.20 -1.12 6.20
N CYS A 68 -9.67 -1.83 5.19
CA CYS A 68 -11.03 -2.33 5.07
C CYS A 68 -10.96 -3.81 4.67
N PRO A 69 -10.84 -4.73 5.65
CA PRO A 69 -10.77 -6.16 5.38
C PRO A 69 -12.09 -6.69 4.81
N HIS A 70 -13.21 -6.06 5.20
CA HIS A 70 -14.56 -6.46 4.79
C HIS A 70 -15.36 -5.22 4.39
N GLU A 71 -16.37 -4.82 5.17
CA GLU A 71 -17.36 -3.82 4.72
C GLU A 71 -17.06 -2.37 5.14
N ARG A 72 -16.34 -2.18 6.23
CA ARG A 72 -16.11 -0.85 6.82
C ARG A 72 -14.64 -0.51 6.92
N TRP A 73 -14.33 0.75 6.67
CA TRP A 73 -12.99 1.28 6.85
C TRP A 73 -12.70 1.48 8.33
N ARG A 74 -11.50 1.12 8.73
CA ARG A 74 -10.85 1.67 9.92
C ARG A 74 -9.78 2.64 9.45
N LEU A 75 -10.01 3.92 9.74
CA LEU A 75 -9.11 5.00 9.39
C LEU A 75 -8.29 5.45 10.59
N SER A 76 -7.08 5.94 10.33
CA SER A 76 -6.14 6.34 11.37
C SER A 76 -6.54 7.62 12.10
N ASP A 77 -7.37 8.48 11.49
CA ASP A 77 -7.86 9.72 12.09
C ASP A 77 -8.77 9.47 13.31
N LEU A 78 -9.63 8.45 13.25
CA LEU A 78 -10.55 8.12 14.34
C LEU A 78 -9.84 7.38 15.49
N GLY A 79 -8.84 6.56 15.17
CA GLY A 79 -8.10 5.78 16.17
C GLY A 79 -6.94 6.54 16.80
N ALA A 80 -6.26 7.39 16.02
CA ALA A 80 -4.98 7.99 16.36
C ALA A 80 -4.95 9.48 15.97
N ALA A 81 -6.04 10.20 16.24
CA ALA A 81 -6.24 11.61 15.86
C ALA A 81 -5.07 12.56 16.17
N ALA A 82 -4.30 12.30 17.23
CA ALA A 82 -3.13 13.10 17.58
C ALA A 82 -1.89 12.87 16.68
N SER A 83 -1.94 11.89 15.79
CA SER A 83 -0.83 11.46 14.93
C SER A 83 -1.31 11.11 13.51
N SER A 84 -2.49 11.61 13.13
CA SER A 84 -3.06 11.51 11.79
C SER A 84 -3.80 12.79 11.49
N ALA A 85 -3.85 13.16 10.21
CA ALA A 85 -4.70 14.26 9.78
C ALA A 85 -6.19 13.86 9.95
N SER A 86 -7.08 14.85 10.04
CA SER A 86 -8.52 14.59 9.93
C SER A 86 -8.88 14.20 8.50
N VAL A 87 -9.84 13.29 8.32
CA VAL A 87 -10.34 12.97 6.98
C VAL A 87 -10.88 14.22 6.27
N PRO A 88 -10.61 14.40 4.97
CA PRO A 88 -11.14 15.52 4.23
C PRO A 88 -12.66 15.36 4.03
N GLY A 89 -13.43 16.37 4.42
CA GLY A 89 -14.83 16.47 4.06
C GLY A 89 -15.03 16.88 2.59
N PRO A 90 -16.28 16.95 2.09
CA PRO A 90 -16.56 17.35 0.71
C PRO A 90 -16.01 18.74 0.33
N GLY A 91 -15.92 19.67 1.29
CA GLY A 91 -15.37 21.02 1.08
C GLY A 91 -13.84 21.12 1.23
N ASP A 92 -13.18 20.03 1.63
CA ASP A 92 -11.77 20.04 2.03
C ASP A 92 -10.85 19.39 1.01
N ARG A 93 -11.33 19.19 -0.21
CA ARG A 93 -10.57 18.49 -1.26
C ARG A 93 -9.26 19.14 -1.62
N TRP A 94 -9.18 20.46 -1.49
CA TRP A 94 -7.94 21.21 -1.68
C TRP A 94 -6.81 20.73 -0.77
N ARG A 95 -7.11 20.00 0.32
CA ARG A 95 -6.09 19.37 1.17
C ARG A 95 -5.49 18.11 0.54
N ILE A 96 -6.18 17.45 -0.40
CA ILE A 96 -5.72 16.20 -1.00
C ILE A 96 -4.52 16.48 -1.88
N LEU A 97 -3.38 15.87 -1.57
CA LEU A 97 -2.22 15.80 -2.45
C LEU A 97 -2.24 14.50 -3.25
N GLU A 98 -2.55 13.38 -2.58
CA GLU A 98 -2.67 12.07 -3.21
C GLU A 98 -3.55 11.12 -2.38
N VAL A 99 -4.39 10.33 -3.04
CA VAL A 99 -5.12 9.23 -2.41
C VAL A 99 -4.85 7.94 -3.16
N LEU A 100 -4.38 6.92 -2.43
CA LEU A 100 -4.17 5.57 -2.93
C LEU A 100 -5.12 4.62 -2.19
N VAL A 101 -6.07 4.04 -2.91
CA VAL A 101 -6.94 2.96 -2.41
C VAL A 101 -6.60 1.70 -3.19
N PHE A 102 -6.18 0.62 -2.53
CA PHE A 102 -5.63 -0.52 -3.24
C PHE A 102 -5.98 -1.87 -2.59
N THR A 103 -5.88 -2.90 -3.41
CA THR A 103 -5.99 -4.33 -3.09
C THR A 103 -4.75 -5.04 -3.64
N PRO A 104 -4.60 -6.37 -3.46
CA PRO A 104 -3.53 -7.11 -4.13
C PRO A 104 -3.55 -7.05 -5.65
N HIS A 105 -4.68 -6.69 -6.26
CA HIS A 105 -4.92 -6.85 -7.68
C HIS A 105 -5.36 -5.58 -8.40
N ALA A 106 -5.61 -4.49 -7.68
CA ALA A 106 -6.02 -3.21 -8.27
C ALA A 106 -5.67 -2.04 -7.35
N GLN A 107 -5.40 -0.88 -7.94
CA GLN A 107 -5.16 0.38 -7.22
C GLN A 107 -5.89 1.52 -7.90
N ILE A 108 -6.57 2.33 -7.10
CA ILE A 108 -7.05 3.66 -7.46
C ILE A 108 -6.02 4.67 -6.97
N ARG A 109 -5.64 5.59 -7.84
CA ARG A 109 -4.84 6.77 -7.51
C ARG A 109 -5.62 8.01 -7.87
N LEU A 110 -5.83 8.90 -6.90
CA LEU A 110 -6.40 10.23 -7.10
C LEU A 110 -5.29 11.26 -6.86
N GLY A 111 -5.17 12.22 -7.77
CA GLY A 111 -4.19 13.31 -7.67
C GLY A 111 -4.68 14.45 -6.79
N GLU A 112 -3.94 15.56 -6.85
CA GLU A 112 -4.22 16.79 -6.10
C GLU A 112 -5.68 17.23 -6.29
N GLY A 113 -6.32 17.64 -5.19
CA GLY A 113 -7.72 18.05 -5.20
C GLY A 113 -8.74 16.93 -5.46
N GLY A 114 -8.28 15.71 -5.78
CA GLY A 114 -9.14 14.70 -6.39
C GLY A 114 -9.68 15.13 -7.76
N GLU A 115 -8.93 15.95 -8.51
CA GLU A 115 -9.39 16.45 -9.83
C GLU A 115 -9.24 15.39 -10.93
N HIS A 116 -8.22 14.55 -10.81
CA HIS A 116 -7.92 13.47 -11.74
C HIS A 116 -7.63 12.18 -10.97
N GLY A 117 -7.89 11.05 -11.61
CA GLY A 117 -7.53 9.76 -11.06
C GLY A 117 -7.56 8.63 -12.07
N TRP A 118 -6.96 7.52 -11.71
CA TRP A 118 -7.02 6.31 -12.51
C TRP A 118 -7.09 5.06 -11.64
N LEU A 119 -7.74 4.04 -12.20
CA LEU A 119 -7.68 2.66 -11.75
C LEU A 119 -6.58 1.92 -12.53
N SER A 120 -5.76 1.15 -11.84
CA SER A 120 -4.75 0.28 -12.46
C SER A 120 -4.83 -1.17 -11.98
N ALA A 121 -4.63 -2.10 -12.92
CA ALA A 121 -4.67 -3.54 -12.68
C ALA A 121 -3.65 -4.28 -13.54
N ASP A 122 -3.37 -5.54 -13.20
CA ASP A 122 -2.56 -6.41 -14.05
C ASP A 122 -3.29 -6.69 -15.37
N ALA A 123 -2.59 -6.56 -16.49
CA ALA A 123 -3.11 -6.97 -17.78
C ALA A 123 -3.03 -8.51 -17.92
N PRO A 124 -4.06 -9.17 -18.48
CA PRO A 124 -4.11 -10.63 -18.55
C PRO A 124 -3.14 -11.23 -19.58
N GLU A 125 -2.59 -10.43 -20.50
CA GLU A 125 -1.77 -10.93 -21.60
C GLU A 125 -0.38 -11.40 -21.14
N PRO A 126 0.14 -12.51 -21.70
CA PRO A 126 1.47 -12.98 -21.40
C PRO A 126 2.55 -12.03 -21.97
N LEU A 127 3.63 -11.84 -21.21
CA LEU A 127 4.74 -10.96 -21.58
C LEU A 127 6.08 -11.70 -21.69
N PRO A 128 7.02 -11.19 -22.52
CA PRO A 128 8.39 -11.69 -22.53
C PRO A 128 9.04 -11.45 -21.16
N ALA A 129 9.95 -12.35 -20.76
CA ALA A 129 10.53 -12.38 -19.41
C ALA A 129 11.12 -11.03 -18.92
N PRO A 130 11.81 -10.22 -19.76
CA PRO A 130 12.32 -8.90 -19.33
C PRO A 130 11.22 -7.92 -18.91
N LEU A 131 10.04 -8.00 -19.51
CA LEU A 131 8.91 -7.07 -19.32
C LEU A 131 7.83 -7.58 -18.36
N ARG A 132 7.97 -8.80 -17.83
CA ARG A 132 7.02 -9.34 -16.85
C ARG A 132 7.02 -8.47 -15.58
N PRO A 133 5.85 -8.13 -15.03
CA PRO A 133 5.76 -7.46 -13.74
C PRO A 133 6.45 -8.25 -12.63
N ARG A 134 7.05 -7.55 -11.67
CA ARG A 134 7.81 -8.16 -10.55
C ARG A 134 7.31 -7.62 -9.23
N ASP A 135 7.19 -8.48 -8.24
CA ASP A 135 6.83 -8.08 -6.89
C ASP A 135 8.07 -7.63 -6.11
N ARG A 136 7.91 -6.57 -5.34
CA ARG A 136 8.89 -6.07 -4.36
C ARG A 136 8.20 -5.89 -3.02
N ALA A 137 8.99 -6.02 -1.96
CA ALA A 137 8.57 -5.72 -0.61
C ALA A 137 9.52 -4.69 -0.01
N PHE A 138 8.96 -3.66 0.60
CA PHE A 138 9.71 -2.65 1.34
C PHE A 138 9.41 -2.81 2.82
N LEU A 139 10.47 -3.07 3.59
CA LEU A 139 10.38 -3.13 5.04
C LEU A 139 10.11 -1.74 5.58
N LEU A 140 9.02 -1.59 6.33
CA LEU A 140 8.64 -0.36 7.01
C LEU A 140 9.46 -0.24 8.30
N ARG A 141 10.69 0.28 8.16
CA ARG A 141 11.64 0.52 9.26
C ARG A 141 11.40 1.89 9.90
N GLY A 142 10.28 2.06 10.61
CA GLY A 142 10.28 3.02 11.72
C GLY A 142 11.26 2.54 12.80
N HIS A 143 11.68 3.38 13.74
CA HIS A 143 12.30 2.83 14.96
C HIS A 143 11.26 1.93 15.63
N ASN A 144 11.60 0.65 15.73
CA ASN A 144 10.64 -0.45 15.89
C ASN A 144 10.69 -1.10 17.29
N GLY A 145 11.37 -0.45 18.25
CA GLY A 145 11.32 -0.87 19.65
C GLY A 145 9.90 -0.73 20.23
N PRO A 146 9.51 -1.57 21.20
CA PRO A 146 8.20 -1.50 21.85
C PRO A 146 7.87 -0.12 22.43
N GLU A 147 8.86 0.72 22.70
CA GLU A 147 8.74 2.11 23.15
C GLU A 147 8.28 3.10 22.07
N TYR A 148 8.47 2.78 20.79
CA TYR A 148 8.10 3.61 19.64
C TYR A 148 6.79 3.17 18.97
N ARG A 149 6.22 2.06 19.45
CA ARG A 149 5.01 1.44 18.91
C ARG A 149 3.94 1.34 19.97
N ARG A 150 2.78 1.88 19.66
CA ARG A 150 1.63 1.78 20.55
C ARG A 150 0.45 1.20 19.78
N PRO A 151 -0.02 -0.01 20.12
CA PRO A 151 -1.28 -0.51 19.59
C PRO A 151 -2.38 0.46 19.98
N VAL A 152 -3.07 0.99 18.98
CA VAL A 152 -4.27 1.79 19.18
C VAL A 152 -5.43 0.81 19.26
N ARG A 153 -5.71 0.33 20.48
CA ARG A 153 -6.87 -0.52 20.74
C ARG A 153 -8.11 0.35 20.81
N SER A 154 -9.03 0.14 19.88
CA SER A 154 -10.38 0.71 19.94
C SER A 154 -11.29 -0.24 20.73
N ALA A 155 -12.39 0.30 21.26
CA ALA A 155 -13.46 -0.50 21.86
C ALA A 155 -13.94 -1.60 20.88
N PRO A 156 -14.51 -2.73 21.37
CA PRO A 156 -15.00 -3.80 20.52
C PRO A 156 -15.91 -3.24 19.42
N GLY A 157 -15.66 -3.68 18.17
CA GLY A 157 -16.45 -3.28 17.01
C GLY A 157 -17.94 -3.62 17.17
N HIS A 158 -18.77 -2.94 16.38
CA HIS A 158 -20.19 -3.23 16.29
C HIS A 158 -20.39 -4.71 15.91
N ARG A 159 -21.25 -5.43 16.63
CA ARG A 159 -21.56 -6.83 16.31
C ARG A 159 -22.27 -6.87 14.97
N ASP A 160 -21.65 -7.51 13.98
CA ASP A 160 -22.36 -8.03 12.84
C ASP A 160 -23.13 -9.28 13.30
N PRO A 161 -24.47 -9.31 13.24
CA PRO A 161 -25.26 -10.47 13.62
C PRO A 161 -24.93 -11.73 12.81
N ASP A 162 -24.36 -11.60 11.60
CA ASP A 162 -24.04 -12.72 10.72
C ASP A 162 -22.58 -13.19 10.79
N HIS A 163 -21.66 -12.36 11.32
CA HIS A 163 -20.19 -12.63 11.27
C HIS A 163 -19.48 -12.65 12.64
N GLY A 164 -20.21 -12.58 13.75
CA GLY A 164 -19.62 -12.64 15.10
C GLY A 164 -18.86 -11.36 15.50
N PRO A 165 -18.17 -11.35 16.66
CA PRO A 165 -17.37 -10.19 17.08
C PRO A 165 -16.16 -10.04 16.14
N GLN A 166 -16.24 -9.12 15.20
CA GLN A 166 -15.14 -8.79 14.31
C GLN A 166 -14.21 -7.80 15.00
N GLU A 167 -12.99 -8.22 15.31
CA GLU A 167 -11.99 -7.28 15.81
C GLU A 167 -11.60 -6.31 14.68
N PRO A 168 -11.64 -4.99 14.93
CA PRO A 168 -11.27 -4.03 13.91
C PRO A 168 -9.77 -4.18 13.56
N PRO A 169 -9.37 -3.99 12.29
CA PRO A 169 -7.99 -4.22 11.84
C PRO A 169 -7.01 -3.35 12.64
N PRO A 170 -5.88 -3.87 13.14
CA PRO A 170 -4.98 -3.16 14.05
C PRO A 170 -4.48 -1.82 13.49
N LEU A 171 -4.25 -0.84 14.38
CA LEU A 171 -3.56 0.41 14.05
C LEU A 171 -2.31 0.53 14.90
N THR A 172 -1.17 0.71 14.25
CA THR A 172 0.16 0.83 14.87
C THR A 172 0.73 2.20 14.57
N LEU A 173 1.04 2.96 15.62
CA LEU A 173 1.84 4.18 15.48
C LEU A 173 3.30 3.79 15.22
N ALA A 174 3.89 4.30 14.15
CA ALA A 174 5.30 4.22 13.81
C ALA A 174 5.91 5.62 13.85
N SER A 175 7.14 5.73 14.36
CA SER A 175 7.89 6.99 14.40
C SER A 175 9.21 6.85 13.62
N GLU A 176 9.53 7.86 12.84
CA GLU A 176 10.79 8.03 12.13
C GLU A 176 11.82 8.76 13.01
N PRO A 177 13.13 8.61 12.73
CA PRO A 177 14.20 9.28 13.48
C PRO A 177 14.10 10.81 13.50
N ASP A 178 13.50 11.39 12.45
CA ASP A 178 13.27 12.84 12.34
C ASP A 178 12.05 13.33 13.15
N GLY A 179 11.37 12.42 13.86
CA GLY A 179 10.20 12.71 14.67
C GLY A 179 8.88 12.63 13.91
N THR A 180 8.90 12.36 12.60
CA THR A 180 7.69 12.13 11.80
C THR A 180 6.98 10.88 12.30
N ARG A 181 5.65 10.94 12.36
CA ARG A 181 4.82 9.81 12.77
C ARG A 181 3.90 9.39 11.65
N ALA A 182 3.77 8.09 11.47
CA ALA A 182 2.79 7.48 10.59
C ALA A 182 1.99 6.46 11.37
N VAL A 183 0.71 6.32 11.05
CA VAL A 183 -0.11 5.23 11.59
C VAL A 183 -0.22 4.19 10.48
N LEU A 184 -0.01 2.93 10.81
CA LEU A 184 -0.08 1.81 9.87
C LEU A 184 -1.22 0.88 10.25
N PRO A 185 -2.04 0.41 9.30
CA PRO A 185 -3.13 -0.51 9.56
C PRO A 185 -2.62 -1.97 9.64
N LEU A 186 -1.65 -2.21 10.51
CA LEU A 186 -0.93 -3.48 10.68
C LEU A 186 -0.77 -3.82 12.16
N ASP A 187 -0.69 -5.13 12.44
CA ASP A 187 -0.27 -5.60 13.75
C ASP A 187 1.20 -5.23 13.98
N PRO A 188 1.54 -4.70 15.16
CA PRO A 188 2.92 -4.37 15.47
C PRO A 188 3.74 -5.66 15.57
N VAL A 189 4.80 -5.77 14.79
CA VAL A 189 5.77 -6.89 14.89
C VAL A 189 7.19 -6.37 14.89
N ASP A 190 8.00 -6.81 15.85
CA ASP A 190 9.40 -6.42 15.92
C ASP A 190 10.16 -6.88 14.69
N THR A 191 10.98 -5.97 14.17
CA THR A 191 11.86 -6.31 13.05
C THR A 191 12.95 -7.22 13.57
N SER A 192 13.05 -8.41 13.00
CA SER A 192 14.13 -9.34 13.28
C SER A 192 14.70 -9.88 11.98
N GLY A 193 15.99 -10.12 11.96
CA GLY A 193 16.72 -10.61 10.80
C GLY A 193 17.63 -11.76 11.18
N THR A 194 17.72 -12.77 10.34
CA THR A 194 18.79 -13.77 10.40
C THR A 194 19.48 -13.81 9.06
N THR A 195 20.80 -13.88 9.07
CA THR A 195 21.61 -14.09 7.88
C THR A 195 22.09 -15.53 7.84
N ARG A 196 22.13 -16.13 6.65
CA ARG A 196 22.71 -17.45 6.44
C ARG A 196 23.70 -17.37 5.28
N PRO A 197 24.98 -17.71 5.48
CA PRO A 197 25.93 -17.80 4.38
C PRO A 197 25.54 -18.93 3.41
N LEU A 198 25.84 -18.71 2.14
CA LEU A 198 25.67 -19.63 1.02
C LEU A 198 27.04 -20.11 0.53
N ASP A 199 27.07 -21.27 -0.12
CA ASP A 199 28.32 -21.93 -0.54
C ASP A 199 29.09 -21.12 -1.62
N ASP A 200 28.42 -20.18 -2.28
CA ASP A 200 29.00 -19.27 -3.28
C ASP A 200 29.56 -17.96 -2.68
N GLY A 201 29.59 -17.86 -1.35
CA GLY A 201 30.07 -16.68 -0.62
C GLY A 201 29.03 -15.56 -0.50
N SER A 202 27.80 -15.76 -0.98
CA SER A 202 26.70 -14.82 -0.75
C SER A 202 26.00 -15.06 0.59
N THR A 203 25.27 -14.06 1.09
CA THR A 203 24.52 -14.15 2.35
C THR A 203 23.04 -14.01 2.07
N LEU A 204 22.26 -14.95 2.58
CA LEU A 204 20.81 -14.94 2.51
C LEU A 204 20.24 -14.27 3.76
N ALA A 205 19.50 -13.18 3.60
CA ALA A 205 18.79 -12.54 4.71
C ALA A 205 17.34 -13.05 4.80
N ARG A 206 16.92 -13.40 6.01
CA ARG A 206 15.51 -13.65 6.36
C ARG A 206 15.09 -12.58 7.33
N THR A 207 14.17 -11.72 6.90
CA THR A 207 13.67 -10.63 7.73
C THR A 207 12.19 -10.84 8.03
N VAL A 208 11.81 -10.61 9.28
CA VAL A 208 10.43 -10.50 9.75
C VAL A 208 10.18 -9.05 10.11
N GLY A 209 9.01 -8.52 9.77
CA GLY A 209 8.69 -7.11 9.96
C GLY A 209 7.31 -6.73 9.43
N MET A 210 7.10 -5.42 9.32
CA MET A 210 5.96 -4.83 8.63
C MET A 210 6.39 -4.44 7.22
N TRP A 211 5.61 -4.77 6.21
CA TRP A 211 5.98 -4.67 4.80
C TRP A 211 4.92 -3.91 4.01
N LEU A 212 5.38 -3.06 3.11
CA LEU A 212 4.60 -2.55 1.99
C LEU A 212 5.02 -3.33 0.74
N THR A 213 4.07 -4.02 0.11
CA THR A 213 4.34 -4.72 -1.14
C THR A 213 3.92 -3.88 -2.33
N VAL A 214 4.73 -3.93 -3.37
CA VAL A 214 4.45 -3.27 -4.64
C VAL A 214 4.69 -4.22 -5.80
N ARG A 215 4.08 -3.90 -6.93
CA ARG A 215 4.37 -4.50 -8.23
C ARG A 215 5.02 -3.47 -9.14
N GLU A 216 6.19 -3.81 -9.65
CA GLU A 216 6.94 -3.06 -10.65
C GLU A 216 6.51 -3.48 -12.05
N TYR A 217 6.13 -2.52 -12.87
CA TYR A 217 5.86 -2.70 -14.29
C TYR A 217 6.97 -2.04 -15.10
N TRP A 218 7.37 -2.71 -16.17
CA TRP A 218 8.57 -2.39 -16.92
C TRP A 218 8.22 -1.94 -18.32
N ALA A 219 9.05 -1.08 -18.89
CA ALA A 219 8.93 -0.65 -20.28
C ALA A 219 10.27 -0.83 -20.99
N GLU A 220 10.19 -1.06 -22.30
CA GLU A 220 11.35 -1.11 -23.19
C GLU A 220 11.41 0.19 -23.99
N ASP A 221 12.58 0.82 -24.01
CA ASP A 221 12.86 1.93 -24.90
C ASP A 221 12.95 1.40 -26.35
N PRO A 222 12.09 1.85 -27.27
CA PRO A 222 12.02 1.28 -28.62
C PRO A 222 13.23 1.64 -29.50
N ALA A 223 14.03 2.65 -29.13
CA ALA A 223 15.19 3.07 -29.91
C ALA A 223 16.46 2.31 -29.51
N THR A 224 16.57 1.92 -28.24
CA THR A 224 17.78 1.34 -27.64
C THR A 224 17.61 -0.10 -27.16
N GLY A 225 16.36 -0.56 -26.98
CA GLY A 225 16.04 -1.85 -26.35
C GLY A 225 16.30 -1.86 -24.84
N ALA A 226 16.58 -0.71 -24.22
CA ALA A 226 16.83 -0.63 -22.79
C ALA A 226 15.54 -0.86 -22.00
N VAL A 227 15.60 -1.72 -20.97
CA VAL A 227 14.44 -2.07 -20.14
C VAL A 227 14.57 -1.44 -18.76
N GLY A 228 13.53 -0.75 -18.30
CA GLY A 228 13.51 -0.05 -17.02
C GLY A 228 12.12 -0.08 -16.36
N VAL A 229 12.08 0.23 -15.05
CA VAL A 229 10.81 0.35 -14.32
C VAL A 229 10.09 1.62 -14.76
N ALA A 230 8.82 1.47 -15.16
CA ALA A 230 7.99 2.56 -15.65
C ALA A 230 6.80 2.88 -14.74
N PHE A 231 6.37 1.93 -13.89
CA PHE A 231 5.23 2.14 -12.99
C PHE A 231 5.33 1.25 -11.75
N HIS A 232 4.85 1.76 -10.61
CA HIS A 232 4.69 1.01 -9.37
C HIS A 232 3.22 0.99 -8.97
N ARG A 233 2.73 -0.17 -8.55
CA ARG A 233 1.42 -0.33 -7.92
C ARG A 233 1.58 -0.92 -6.53
N LEU A 234 0.96 -0.33 -5.52
CA LEU A 234 0.82 -0.93 -4.21
C LEU A 234 -0.07 -2.17 -4.29
N THR A 235 0.35 -3.24 -3.63
CA THR A 235 -0.35 -4.54 -3.65
C THR A 235 -0.69 -5.03 -2.25
N GLY A 236 -0.19 -4.38 -1.20
CA GLY A 236 -0.56 -4.81 0.14
C GLY A 236 0.28 -4.23 1.25
N LEU A 237 -0.23 -4.47 2.45
CA LEU A 237 0.46 -4.27 3.70
C LEU A 237 0.45 -5.61 4.43
N HIS A 238 1.61 -6.03 4.95
CA HIS A 238 1.77 -7.34 5.58
C HIS A 238 2.63 -7.27 6.83
N THR A 239 2.33 -8.11 7.80
CA THR A 239 3.15 -8.34 9.00
C THR A 239 3.63 -9.79 8.97
N GLY A 240 4.93 -10.02 9.06
CA GLY A 240 5.51 -11.36 8.99
C GLY A 240 6.86 -11.41 8.27
N PRO A 241 7.27 -12.60 7.78
CA PRO A 241 8.44 -12.74 6.92
C PRO A 241 8.34 -11.91 5.64
N ASP A 242 9.47 -11.57 5.03
CA ASP A 242 9.52 -10.90 3.72
C ASP A 242 8.65 -11.66 2.70
N PRO A 243 7.55 -11.06 2.20
CA PRO A 243 6.64 -11.72 1.28
C PRO A 243 7.25 -11.93 -0.12
N ALA A 244 8.33 -11.23 -0.47
CA ALA A 244 9.08 -11.45 -1.71
C ALA A 244 10.07 -12.63 -1.59
N GLY A 245 10.19 -13.23 -0.39
CA GLY A 245 11.11 -14.31 -0.09
C GLY A 245 12.47 -13.81 0.39
N PRO A 246 13.38 -14.72 0.76
CA PRO A 246 14.68 -14.34 1.29
C PRO A 246 15.54 -13.70 0.18
N GLY A 247 16.00 -12.47 0.42
CA GLY A 247 16.83 -11.71 -0.51
C GLY A 247 18.33 -11.85 -0.21
N PRO A 248 19.20 -11.49 -1.17
CA PRO A 248 20.61 -11.23 -0.87
C PRO A 248 20.68 -10.13 0.19
N ASP A 249 21.61 -10.27 1.15
CA ASP A 249 21.84 -9.26 2.18
C ASP A 249 22.06 -7.89 1.51
N PRO A 250 21.18 -6.89 1.75
CA PRO A 250 21.31 -5.57 1.13
C PRO A 250 22.53 -4.80 1.62
N GLY A 251 23.32 -5.34 2.57
CA GLY A 251 24.52 -4.70 3.08
C GLY A 251 24.15 -3.40 3.78
N THR A 252 23.40 -3.48 4.88
CA THR A 252 22.99 -2.29 5.65
C THR A 252 24.14 -1.54 6.33
N GLY A 253 25.40 -1.97 6.14
CA GLY A 253 26.59 -1.33 6.69
C GLY A 253 26.80 -1.56 8.19
N ASP A 254 25.77 -2.01 8.91
CA ASP A 254 25.91 -2.42 10.30
C ASP A 254 26.39 -3.87 10.42
N PRO A 255 27.48 -4.13 11.15
CA PRO A 255 27.90 -5.49 11.45
C PRO A 255 26.82 -6.17 12.29
N VAL A 256 26.31 -7.30 11.80
CA VAL A 256 25.51 -8.22 12.62
C VAL A 256 26.51 -8.93 13.55
N GLU A 257 26.43 -8.69 14.86
CA GLU A 257 27.21 -9.46 15.83
C GLU A 257 26.81 -10.94 15.74
N GLU A 258 27.80 -11.79 15.44
CA GLU A 258 27.67 -13.25 15.48
C GLU A 258 27.54 -13.71 16.94
N VAL A 259 26.54 -14.54 17.23
CA VAL A 259 26.41 -15.30 18.50
C VAL A 259 26.91 -16.73 18.29
#